data_AF-A0A9N9FFE4-F1
#
_entry.id   AF-A0A9N9FFE4-F1
#
_cell.length_a   1.000
_cell.length_b   1.000
_cell.length_c   1.000
_cell.angle_alpha   90.00
_cell.angle_beta   90.00
_cell.angle_gamma   90.00
#
_symmetry.space_group_name_H-M   'P 1'
#
loop_
_entity.id
_entity.type
_entity.pdbx_description
1 polymer ?
#
loop_
_entity_poly.entity_id
_entity_poly.type
_entity_poly.pdbx_seq_one_letter_code
_entity_poly.pdbx_strand_id
1 'polypeptide(L)'
;ERPNIREPGTGYFYRTMMAKLYRQGMAVQEWDFGNARKYSRDLIGDSRNHSLALCNVPNDPNFQINIPISEVFWDPPSFPIPPMYAPEIPANIISNNFIIDLYRIQRIALKAEM
;
A
#
# COMPACT_ATOMS: atom_id res chain seq x y z
N GLU A 1 13.11 -7.33 2.91
CA GLU A 1 12.25 -7.88 1.84
C GLU A 1 12.06 -9.38 2.08
N ARG A 2 10.84 -9.91 2.00
CA ARG A 2 10.61 -11.37 2.08
C ARG A 2 10.95 -11.98 0.71
N PRO A 3 12.02 -12.78 0.57
CA PRO A 3 12.33 -13.44 -0.70
C PRO A 3 11.19 -14.41 -1.06
N ASN A 4 10.97 -14.65 -2.37
CA ASN A 4 9.97 -15.58 -2.92
C ASN A 4 9.71 -16.76 -1.98
N ILE A 5 8.61 -16.70 -1.22
CA ILE A 5 8.37 -17.63 -0.14
C ILE A 5 7.96 -18.94 -0.78
N ARG A 6 8.84 -19.94 -0.70
CA ARG A 6 8.49 -21.33 -0.99
C ARG A 6 7.80 -21.86 0.26
N GLU A 7 6.53 -22.22 0.15
CA GLU A 7 5.81 -22.80 1.27
C GLU A 7 6.39 -24.19 1.60
N PRO A 8 6.88 -24.44 2.83
CA PRO A 8 7.60 -25.67 3.16
C PRO A 8 6.76 -26.94 3.02
N GLY A 9 5.44 -26.84 3.25
CA GLY A 9 4.52 -28.00 3.21
C GLY A 9 4.00 -28.36 1.82
N THR A 10 3.93 -27.40 0.89
CA THR A 10 3.28 -27.59 -0.42
C THR A 10 4.24 -27.43 -1.61
N GLY A 11 5.38 -26.77 -1.40
CA GLY A 11 6.35 -26.47 -2.46
C GLY A 11 5.92 -25.36 -3.41
N TYR A 12 4.79 -24.69 -3.18
CA TYR A 12 4.32 -23.59 -4.03
C TYR A 12 5.14 -22.32 -3.84
N PHE A 13 5.26 -21.57 -4.93
CA PHE A 13 5.84 -20.24 -4.94
C PHE A 13 4.74 -19.20 -4.79
N TYR A 14 4.94 -18.21 -3.93
CA TYR A 14 4.06 -17.05 -3.80
C TYR A 14 4.78 -15.78 -4.23
N ARG A 15 4.04 -14.88 -4.88
CA ARG A 15 4.41 -13.47 -5.04
C ARG A 15 3.82 -12.72 -3.85
N THR A 16 4.58 -11.83 -3.24
CA THR A 16 4.12 -10.97 -2.14
C THR A 16 3.66 -9.62 -2.67
N MET A 17 2.69 -9.02 -1.99
CA MET A 17 2.20 -7.66 -2.23
C MET A 17 2.67 -6.79 -1.07
N MET A 18 3.58 -5.88 -1.36
CA MET A 18 4.21 -5.00 -0.39
C MET A 18 3.90 -3.55 -0.71
N ALA A 19 3.56 -2.76 0.29
CA ALA A 19 3.46 -1.31 0.18
C ALA A 19 4.56 -0.67 1.04
N LYS A 20 5.17 0.40 0.53
CA LYS A 20 6.18 1.18 1.26
C LYS A 20 5.86 2.66 1.14
N LEU A 21 5.91 3.36 2.27
CA LEU A 21 5.74 4.81 2.32
C LEU A 21 7.08 5.46 2.66
N TYR A 22 7.54 6.31 1.74
CA TYR A 22 8.73 7.13 1.92
C TYR A 22 8.31 8.55 2.26
N ARG A 23 8.80 9.08 3.38
CA ARG A 23 8.62 10.47 3.79
C ARG A 23 9.98 11.06 4.13
N GLN A 24 10.19 12.31 3.74
CA GLN A 24 11.45 12.99 4.00
C GLN A 24 11.69 13.11 5.52
N GLY A 25 12.88 12.71 5.98
CA GLY A 25 13.25 12.79 7.40
C GLY A 25 12.55 11.79 8.32
N MET A 26 11.77 10.84 7.78
CA MET A 26 11.09 9.80 8.57
C MET A 26 11.56 8.40 8.18
N ALA A 27 11.41 7.45 9.10
CA ALA A 27 11.63 6.05 8.81
C ALA A 27 10.61 5.53 7.77
N VAL A 28 11.08 4.63 6.91
CA VAL A 28 10.21 3.96 5.93
C VAL A 28 9.18 3.11 6.66
N GLN A 29 7.91 3.27 6.29
CA GLN A 29 6.84 2.41 6.77
C GLN A 29 6.54 1.37 5.70
N GLU A 30 6.39 0.10 6.09
CA GLU A 30 6.17 -1.01 5.18
C GLU A 30 4.96 -1.84 5.62
N TRP A 31 4.16 -2.29 4.65
CA TRP A 31 3.03 -3.19 4.85
C TRP A 31 3.19 -4.42 3.96
N ASP A 32 3.07 -5.60 4.56
CA ASP A 32 2.82 -6.85 3.84
C ASP A 32 1.31 -7.09 3.87
N PHE A 33 0.65 -6.85 2.74
CA PHE A 33 -0.81 -6.80 2.65
C PHE A 33 -1.39 -7.90 1.76
N GLY A 34 -0.57 -8.84 1.31
CA GLY A 34 -1.08 -10.00 0.60
C GLY A 34 -0.03 -10.81 -0.12
N ASN A 35 -0.48 -11.92 -0.67
CA ASN A 35 0.30 -12.77 -1.54
C ASN A 35 -0.61 -13.44 -2.57
N ALA A 36 -0.01 -13.83 -3.70
CA ALA A 36 -0.65 -14.53 -4.80
C ALA A 36 0.18 -15.76 -5.15
N ARG A 37 -0.44 -16.94 -5.23
CA ARG A 37 0.26 -18.16 -5.66
C ARG A 37 0.64 -18.06 -7.13
N LYS A 38 1.92 -18.26 -7.40
CA LYS A 38 2.50 -18.25 -8.73
C LYS A 38 1.85 -19.36 -9.57
N TYR A 39 1.34 -19.00 -10.75
CA TYR A 39 0.66 -19.90 -11.71
C TYR A 39 -0.72 -20.43 -11.29
N SER A 40 -1.38 -19.84 -10.28
CA SER A 40 -2.80 -20.16 -10.05
C SER A 40 -3.67 -19.57 -11.17
N ARG A 41 -4.65 -20.34 -11.63
CA ARG A 41 -5.70 -19.86 -12.55
C ARG A 41 -6.88 -19.23 -11.82
N ASP A 42 -6.93 -19.35 -10.50
CA ASP A 42 -7.91 -18.66 -9.65
C ASP A 42 -7.18 -18.00 -8.48
N LEU A 43 -6.91 -16.70 -8.62
CA LEU A 43 -6.22 -15.90 -7.62
C LEU A 43 -7.18 -15.30 -6.57
N ILE A 44 -8.49 -15.41 -6.79
CA ILE A 44 -9.51 -14.75 -5.97
C ILE A 44 -10.34 -15.75 -5.18
N GLY A 45 -10.65 -16.92 -5.76
CA GLY A 45 -11.48 -17.97 -5.19
C GLY A 45 -10.73 -19.22 -4.71
N ASP A 46 -9.42 -19.34 -4.98
CA ASP A 46 -8.63 -20.46 -4.45
C ASP A 46 -8.52 -20.33 -2.93
N SER A 47 -9.23 -21.19 -2.21
CA SER A 47 -9.17 -21.28 -0.74
C SER A 47 -7.79 -21.71 -0.23
N ARG A 48 -6.88 -22.13 -1.12
CA ARG A 48 -5.45 -22.36 -0.84
C ARG A 48 -4.57 -21.15 -1.20
N ASN A 49 -5.13 -20.14 -1.90
CA ASN A 49 -4.67 -18.75 -1.88
C ASN A 49 -5.16 -18.03 -0.61
N HIS A 50 -5.46 -18.77 0.47
CA HIS A 50 -5.28 -18.34 1.85
C HIS A 50 -3.78 -18.09 2.16
N SER A 51 -3.12 -17.32 1.29
CA SER A 51 -2.34 -16.20 1.76
C SER A 51 -2.86 -15.75 3.12
N LEU A 52 -2.05 -15.86 4.17
CA LEU A 52 -2.25 -15.19 5.44
C LEU A 52 -2.21 -13.66 5.21
N ALA A 53 -3.02 -13.14 4.29
CA ALA A 53 -3.21 -11.74 4.05
C ALA A 53 -4.03 -11.24 5.24
N LEU A 54 -3.32 -10.68 6.22
CA LEU A 54 -3.92 -9.95 7.32
C LEU A 54 -4.87 -8.85 6.80
N CYS A 55 -4.63 -8.36 5.57
CA CYS A 55 -5.54 -7.53 4.81
C CYS A 55 -6.62 -8.39 4.11
N ASN A 56 -7.77 -8.54 4.76
CA ASN A 56 -8.90 -9.32 4.22
C ASN A 56 -10.25 -8.59 4.29
N VAL A 57 -10.29 -7.42 4.94
CA VAL A 57 -11.48 -6.58 5.02
C VAL A 57 -11.19 -5.18 4.45
N PRO A 58 -12.16 -4.55 3.77
CA PRO A 58 -12.03 -3.16 3.37
C PRO A 58 -11.98 -2.24 4.60
N ASN A 59 -11.24 -1.13 4.47
CA ASN A 59 -11.10 -0.11 5.52
C ASN A 59 -10.50 -0.60 6.86
N ASP A 60 -9.69 -1.66 6.87
CA ASP A 60 -8.90 -2.02 8.05
C ASP A 60 -7.87 -0.92 8.36
N PRO A 61 -7.88 -0.29 9.55
CA PRO A 61 -6.92 0.75 9.91
C PRO A 61 -5.45 0.32 9.83
N ASN A 62 -5.16 -0.98 10.03
CA ASN A 62 -3.79 -1.51 9.93
C ASN A 62 -3.28 -1.56 8.48
N PHE A 63 -4.20 -1.52 7.51
CA PHE A 63 -3.92 -1.59 6.08
C PHE A 63 -4.38 -0.34 5.33
N GLN A 64 -4.53 0.78 6.05
CA GLN A 64 -4.74 2.10 5.47
C GLN A 64 -3.48 2.95 5.57
N ILE A 65 -3.09 3.54 4.45
CA ILE A 65 -2.03 4.55 4.41
C ILE A 65 -2.71 5.92 4.38
N ASN A 66 -2.55 6.67 5.47
CA ASN A 66 -3.06 8.04 5.60
C ASN A 66 -1.93 9.03 5.33
N ILE A 67 -2.05 9.79 4.24
CA ILE A 67 -1.07 10.82 3.84
C ILE A 67 -1.75 12.18 3.97
N PRO A 68 -1.27 13.07 4.86
CA PRO A 68 -1.78 14.43 4.94
C PRO A 68 -1.63 15.14 3.59
N ILE A 69 -2.68 15.84 3.16
CA ILE A 69 -2.66 16.56 1.88
C ILE A 69 -1.58 17.64 1.87
N SER A 70 -1.35 18.29 3.00
CA SER A 70 -0.26 19.26 3.17
C SER A 70 1.13 18.68 2.92
N GLU A 71 1.35 17.38 3.16
CA GLU A 71 2.63 16.71 2.85
C GLU A 71 2.79 16.44 1.35
N VAL A 72 1.69 16.22 0.62
CA VAL A 72 1.72 15.95 -0.83
C VAL A 72 1.99 17.22 -1.63
N PHE A 73 1.41 18.34 -1.21
CA PHE A 73 1.59 19.65 -1.86
C PHE A 73 2.70 20.48 -1.22
N TRP A 74 3.57 19.87 -0.40
CA TRP A 74 4.70 20.55 0.21
C TRP A 74 5.80 20.80 -0.84
N ASP A 75 5.81 21.99 -1.43
CA ASP A 75 6.80 22.41 -2.43
C ASP A 75 7.31 23.84 -2.15
N PRO A 76 8.22 24.01 -1.18
CA PRO A 76 8.72 25.33 -0.81
C PRO A 76 9.60 25.90 -1.93
N PRO A 77 9.44 27.18 -2.31
CA PRO A 77 10.11 27.76 -3.47
C PRO A 77 11.61 27.99 -3.29
N SER A 78 12.12 27.96 -2.05
CA SER A 78 13.53 28.18 -1.74
C SER A 78 13.93 27.59 -0.39
N PHE A 79 15.25 27.45 -0.20
CA PHE A 79 15.86 27.13 1.09
C PHE A 79 16.73 28.32 1.55
N PRO A 80 16.62 28.79 2.81
CA PRO A 80 15.74 28.28 3.88
C PRO A 80 14.26 28.56 3.61
N ILE A 81 13.40 27.68 4.12
CA ILE A 81 11.94 27.78 3.94
C ILE A 81 11.45 29.08 4.60
N PRO A 82 10.64 29.89 3.90
CA PRO A 82 10.12 31.13 4.47
C PRO A 82 9.34 30.89 5.77
N PRO A 83 9.45 31.80 6.76
CA PRO A 83 8.58 31.77 7.92
C PRO A 83 7.12 31.83 7.47
N MET A 84 6.26 30.95 7.99
CA MET A 84 4.83 30.85 7.64
C MET A 84 4.54 30.32 6.22
N TYR A 85 5.47 29.60 5.57
CA TYR A 85 5.14 28.88 4.34
C TYR A 85 3.95 27.94 4.57
N ALA A 86 2.94 28.04 3.71
CA ALA A 86 1.77 27.18 3.66
C ALA A 86 1.70 26.52 2.28
N PRO A 87 1.51 25.19 2.20
CA PRO A 87 1.29 24.48 0.94
C PRO A 87 0.09 25.04 0.19
N GLU A 88 0.23 25.26 -1.11
CA GLU A 88 -0.89 25.62 -1.98
C GLU A 88 -1.66 24.35 -2.35
N ILE A 89 -2.82 24.17 -1.74
CA ILE A 89 -3.69 23.02 -1.98
C ILE A 89 -4.77 23.44 -2.99
N PRO A 90 -4.93 22.71 -4.11
CA PRO A 90 -6.00 22.96 -5.07
C PRO A 90 -7.39 22.98 -4.40
N ALA A 91 -8.20 23.99 -4.71
CA ALA A 91 -9.49 24.23 -4.04
C ALA A 91 -10.51 23.08 -4.19
N ASN A 92 -10.35 22.22 -5.20
CA ASN A 92 -11.19 21.03 -5.39
C ASN A 92 -10.85 19.89 -4.41
N ILE A 93 -9.79 20.01 -3.63
CA ILE A 93 -9.38 19.02 -2.63
C ILE A 93 -9.92 19.47 -1.26
N ILE A 94 -11.02 18.85 -0.85
CA ILE A 94 -11.74 19.17 0.40
C ILE A 94 -11.38 18.26 1.59
N SER A 95 -10.60 17.21 1.36
CA SER A 95 -10.17 16.28 2.42
C SER A 95 -8.95 16.83 3.16
N ASN A 96 -8.67 16.30 4.34
CA ASN A 96 -7.42 16.54 5.07
C ASN A 96 -6.33 15.50 4.74
N ASN A 97 -6.74 14.30 4.35
CA ASN A 97 -5.83 13.18 4.03
C ASN A 97 -6.20 12.52 2.70
N PHE A 98 -5.19 12.04 1.99
CA PHE A 98 -5.34 10.94 1.05
C PHE A 98 -5.31 9.62 1.82
N ILE A 99 -6.36 8.80 1.64
CA ILE A 99 -6.47 7.49 2.27
C ILE A 99 -6.31 6.43 1.19
N ILE A 100 -5.24 5.65 1.27
CA ILE A 100 -5.00 4.51 0.40
C ILE A 100 -5.38 3.26 1.16
N ASP A 101 -6.45 2.59 0.72
CA ASP A 101 -6.91 1.31 1.27
C ASP A 101 -6.20 0.16 0.53
N LEU A 102 -5.25 -0.49 1.20
CA LEU A 102 -4.46 -1.57 0.61
C LEU A 102 -5.31 -2.79 0.25
N TYR A 103 -6.47 -2.99 0.89
CA TYR A 103 -7.42 -4.03 0.49
C TYR A 103 -7.90 -3.79 -0.94
N ARG A 104 -8.25 -2.55 -1.28
CA ARG A 104 -8.72 -2.22 -2.65
C ARG A 104 -7.63 -2.43 -3.67
N ILE A 105 -6.39 -2.04 -3.35
CA ILE A 105 -5.22 -2.26 -4.20
C ILE A 105 -4.99 -3.77 -4.42
N GLN A 106 -5.04 -4.57 -3.35
CA GLN A 106 -4.93 -6.03 -3.41
C GLN A 106 -5.97 -6.63 -4.37
N ARG A 107 -7.24 -6.22 -4.27
CA ARG A 107 -8.32 -6.73 -5.13
C ARG A 107 -8.13 -6.35 -6.60
N ILE A 108 -7.57 -5.17 -6.89
CA ILE A 108 -7.25 -4.75 -8.26
C ILE A 108 -6.08 -5.58 -8.80
N ALA A 109 -5.01 -5.73 -8.02
CA ALA A 109 -3.83 -6.51 -8.41
C ALA A 109 -4.17 -7.99 -8.68
N LEU A 110 -4.97 -8.61 -7.81
CA LEU A 110 -5.43 -10.00 -7.99
C LEU A 110 -6.32 -10.19 -9.22
N LYS A 111 -7.09 -9.16 -9.62
CA LYS A 111 -7.90 -9.19 -10.85
C LYS A 111 -7.08 -8.99 -12.12
N ALA A 112 -6.00 -8.22 -12.06
CA ALA A 112 -5.17 -7.91 -13.23
C ALA A 112 -4.22 -9.04 -13.63
N GLU A 113 -3.93 -9.98 -12.72
CA GLU A 113 -3.12 -11.19 -12.99
C GLU A 113 -3.98 -12.39 -13.46
N MET A 114 -5.29 -12.23 -13.60
CA MET A 114 -6.18 -13.17 -14.31
C MET A 114 -6.22 -12.87 -15.80
#